data_AF-A0A958JG22-F1
#
_entry.id   AF-A0A958JG22-F1
#
_cell.length_a   1.000
_cell.length_b   1.000
_cell.length_c   1.000
_cell.angle_alpha   90.00
_cell.angle_beta   90.00
_cell.angle_gamma   90.00
#
_symmetry.space_group_name_H-M   'P 1'
#
loop_
_entity.id
_entity.type
_entity.pdbx_description
1 polymer ?
#
loop_
_entity_poly.entity_id
_entity_poly.type
_entity_poly.pdbx_seq_one_letter_code
_entity_poly.pdbx_strand_id
1 'polypeptide(L)'
;MDLYRYFHPHHNPRLRTVALRHQELGELEQAARELKNAIKRAEIRSANAGDQQAQSGIPQAEQFSDVLAALEFVVTTLGSLTSAHPGDSRDTMQALLKERYDAPGWENWTRLLQQRLELVRQHDEPTELDRLRCPPTVAPYRRRRTAPDSLLIVQSETESSTD
;
A
#
# COMPACT_ATOMS: atom_id res chain seq x y z
N MET A 1 12.87 7.66 -16.21
CA MET A 1 11.45 7.99 -16.43
C MET A 1 11.39 9.45 -16.88
N ASP A 2 10.79 9.74 -18.02
CA ASP A 2 10.63 11.13 -18.48
C ASP A 2 9.38 11.75 -17.82
N LEU A 3 9.55 12.34 -16.64
CA LEU A 3 8.45 12.96 -15.90
C LEU A 3 7.75 14.07 -16.70
N TYR A 4 8.52 14.81 -17.52
CA TYR A 4 7.99 15.92 -18.30
C TYR A 4 6.94 15.43 -19.28
N ARG A 5 7.18 14.30 -19.93
CA ARG A 5 6.20 13.69 -20.84
C ARG A 5 4.88 13.31 -20.16
N TYR A 6 4.91 12.85 -18.91
CA TYR A 6 3.72 12.27 -18.26
C TYR A 6 2.96 13.25 -17.38
N PHE A 7 3.66 14.22 -16.80
CA PHE A 7 3.12 15.16 -15.82
C PHE A 7 2.96 16.58 -16.36
N HIS A 8 3.32 16.84 -17.62
CA HIS A 8 3.13 18.16 -18.24
C HIS A 8 1.80 18.25 -19.03
N PRO A 9 0.95 19.26 -18.80
CA PRO A 9 -0.33 19.43 -19.51
C PRO A 9 -0.27 19.65 -21.03
N HIS A 10 0.92 19.79 -21.60
CA HIS A 10 1.12 19.81 -23.07
C HIS A 10 1.19 18.40 -23.65
N HIS A 11 1.80 17.46 -22.93
CA HIS A 11 1.97 16.07 -23.37
C HIS A 11 0.86 15.16 -22.85
N ASN A 12 0.29 15.49 -21.69
CA ASN A 12 -0.87 14.82 -21.12
C ASN A 12 -2.00 15.83 -20.91
N PRO A 13 -2.81 16.13 -21.96
CA PRO A 13 -3.88 17.13 -21.89
C PRO A 13 -4.92 16.86 -20.80
N ARG A 14 -5.07 15.59 -20.39
CA ARG A 14 -5.95 15.16 -19.29
C ARG A 14 -5.66 15.94 -18.00
N LEU A 15 -4.39 16.23 -17.73
CA LEU A 15 -3.95 16.92 -16.51
C LEU A 15 -4.41 18.37 -16.40
N ARG A 16 -5.01 18.94 -17.46
CA ARG A 16 -5.61 20.28 -17.39
C ARG A 16 -6.90 20.29 -16.58
N THR A 17 -7.62 19.18 -16.55
CA THR A 17 -8.99 19.12 -16.03
C THR A 17 -9.22 17.97 -15.06
N VAL A 18 -8.35 16.96 -15.06
CA VAL A 18 -8.47 15.78 -14.19
C VAL A 18 -7.31 15.78 -13.20
N ALA A 19 -7.63 15.50 -11.94
CA ALA A 19 -6.63 15.33 -10.90
C ALA A 19 -5.66 14.17 -11.21
N LEU A 20 -4.52 14.17 -10.51
CA LEU A 20 -3.58 13.06 -10.56
C LEU A 20 -4.19 11.83 -9.90
N ARG A 21 -3.98 10.68 -10.52
CA ARG A 21 -4.35 9.37 -9.98
C ARG A 21 -3.41 9.00 -8.83
N HIS A 22 -3.82 8.10 -7.95
CA HIS A 22 -3.00 7.63 -6.84
C HIS A 22 -1.65 7.09 -7.32
N GLN A 23 -1.66 6.27 -8.37
CA GLN A 23 -0.45 5.71 -8.95
C GLN A 23 0.50 6.78 -9.51
N GLU A 24 -0.06 7.85 -10.10
CA GLU A 24 0.71 8.98 -10.63
C GLU A 24 1.31 9.85 -9.51
N LEU A 25 0.58 10.04 -8.40
CA LEU A 25 1.09 10.71 -7.20
C LEU A 25 2.25 9.94 -6.58
N GLY A 26 2.12 8.61 -6.45
CA GLY A 26 3.19 7.76 -5.92
C GLY A 26 4.46 7.81 -6.77
N GLU A 27 4.33 7.96 -8.09
CA GLU A 27 5.47 8.13 -8.99
C GLU A 27 6.17 9.48 -8.83
N LEU A 28 5.42 10.57 -8.67
CA LEU A 28 5.99 11.88 -8.36
C LEU A 28 6.71 11.85 -7.02
N GLU A 29 6.11 11.21 -6.02
CA GLU A 29 6.72 11.05 -4.70
C GLU A 29 8.05 10.29 -4.80
N GLN A 30 8.06 9.16 -5.51
CA GLN A 30 9.27 8.38 -5.73
C GLN A 30 10.34 9.21 -6.46
N ALA A 31 9.98 9.92 -7.52
CA ALA A 31 10.91 10.75 -8.27
C ALA A 31 11.51 11.88 -7.41
N ALA A 32 10.70 12.50 -6.55
CA ALA A 32 11.17 13.51 -5.60
C ALA A 32 12.18 12.92 -4.60
N ARG A 33 11.93 11.70 -4.08
CA ARG A 33 12.88 10.99 -3.21
C ARG A 33 14.19 10.68 -3.92
N GLU A 34 14.13 10.24 -5.18
CA GLU A 34 15.31 9.95 -5.99
C GLU A 34 16.14 11.22 -6.26
N LEU A 35 15.49 12.33 -6.58
CA LEU A 35 16.13 13.63 -6.77
C LEU A 35 16.80 14.11 -5.47
N LYS A 36 16.09 14.06 -4.34
CA LYS A 36 16.66 14.39 -3.01
C LYS A 36 17.92 13.58 -2.74
N ASN A 37 17.87 12.27 -2.98
CA ASN A 37 19.02 11.38 -2.78
C ASN A 37 20.17 11.71 -3.75
N ALA A 38 19.87 12.10 -4.99
CA ALA A 38 20.88 12.52 -5.96
C ALA A 38 21.59 13.81 -5.55
N ILE A 39 20.84 14.80 -5.06
CA ILE A 39 21.38 16.06 -4.54
C ILE A 39 22.23 15.81 -3.29
N LYS A 40 21.76 14.97 -2.35
CA LYS A 40 22.55 14.59 -1.16
C LYS A 40 23.87 13.91 -1.54
N ARG A 41 23.87 13.05 -2.57
CA ARG A 41 25.11 12.47 -3.10
C ARG A 41 26.00 13.52 -3.75
N ALA A 42 25.43 14.53 -4.40
CA ALA A 42 26.19 15.62 -5.01
C ALA A 42 26.85 16.51 -3.95
N GLU A 43 26.15 16.82 -2.86
CA GLU A 43 26.69 17.53 -1.69
C GLU A 43 27.90 16.80 -1.10
N ILE A 44 27.78 15.49 -0.85
CA ILE A 44 28.88 14.67 -0.31
C ILE A 44 30.08 14.67 -1.27
N ARG A 45 29.83 14.50 -2.58
CA ARG A 45 30.91 14.57 -3.58
C ARG A 45 31.57 15.94 -3.61
N SER A 46 30.79 17.00 -3.41
CA SER A 46 31.31 18.35 -3.33
C SER A 46 32.22 18.51 -2.12
N ALA A 47 31.74 18.14 -0.92
CA ALA A 47 32.52 18.21 0.30
C ALA A 47 33.84 17.43 0.23
N ASN A 48 33.84 16.27 -0.45
CA ASN A 48 35.01 15.41 -0.60
C ASN A 48 35.98 15.85 -1.72
N ALA A 49 35.58 16.77 -2.61
CA ALA A 49 36.38 17.14 -3.78
C ALA A 49 37.51 18.14 -3.48
N GLY A 50 37.55 18.76 -2.29
CA GLY A 50 38.63 19.65 -1.85
C GLY A 50 38.93 20.83 -2.80
N ASP A 51 40.13 21.42 -2.68
CA ASP A 51 40.60 22.65 -3.36
C ASP A 51 40.42 22.69 -4.90
N GLN A 52 40.15 21.56 -5.56
CA GLN A 52 39.85 21.48 -6.99
C GLN A 52 38.51 22.15 -7.38
N GLN A 53 37.64 22.44 -6.40
CA GLN A 53 36.35 23.07 -6.65
C GLN A 53 36.39 24.60 -6.78
N ALA A 54 37.45 25.28 -6.34
CA ALA A 54 37.53 26.74 -6.42
C ALA A 54 37.49 27.31 -7.86
N GLN A 55 37.69 26.46 -8.88
CA GLN A 55 37.70 26.84 -10.29
C GLN A 55 36.45 26.40 -11.07
N SER A 56 35.59 25.58 -10.47
CA SER A 56 34.37 25.08 -11.10
C SER A 56 33.20 25.75 -10.40
N GLY A 57 32.30 26.44 -11.11
CA GLY A 57 31.12 27.13 -10.55
C GLY A 57 30.08 26.21 -9.89
N ILE A 58 30.53 25.33 -8.98
CA ILE A 58 29.76 24.34 -8.26
C ILE A 58 29.04 25.08 -7.11
N PRO A 59 27.77 24.72 -6.83
CA PRO A 59 26.99 25.32 -5.75
C PRO A 59 27.73 25.28 -4.41
N GLN A 60 27.67 26.38 -3.66
CA GLN A 60 28.21 26.41 -2.29
C GLN A 60 27.41 25.44 -1.40
N ALA A 61 28.02 24.98 -0.29
CA ALA A 61 27.38 24.06 0.65
C ALA A 61 26.01 24.57 1.15
N GLU A 62 25.87 25.87 1.36
CA GLU A 62 24.61 26.52 1.76
C GLU A 62 23.50 26.31 0.73
N GLN A 63 23.83 26.35 -0.57
CA GLN A 63 22.86 26.15 -1.64
C GLN A 63 22.33 24.71 -1.68
N PHE A 64 23.15 23.73 -1.29
CA PHE A 64 22.69 22.34 -1.17
C PHE A 64 21.70 22.18 -0.01
N SER A 65 21.95 22.83 1.12
CA SER A 65 21.06 22.79 2.29
C SER A 65 19.65 23.28 1.96
N ASP A 66 19.55 24.45 1.31
CA ASP A 66 18.26 25.04 0.95
C ASP A 66 17.49 24.14 -0.03
N VAL A 67 18.17 23.61 -1.05
CA VAL A 67 17.56 22.69 -2.02
C VAL A 67 17.12 21.38 -1.35
N LEU A 68 17.92 20.83 -0.42
CA LEU A 68 17.56 19.62 0.31
C LEU A 68 16.36 19.83 1.24
N ALA A 69 16.27 20.99 1.89
CA ALA A 69 15.12 21.35 2.72
C ALA A 69 13.84 21.50 1.87
N ALA A 70 13.94 22.15 0.71
CA ALA A 70 12.83 22.26 -0.23
C ALA A 70 12.39 20.88 -0.76
N LEU A 71 13.34 20.02 -1.12
CA LEU A 71 13.04 18.65 -1.57
C LEU A 71 12.43 17.79 -0.46
N GLU A 72 12.85 17.98 0.79
CA GLU A 72 12.23 17.30 1.92
C GLU A 72 10.77 17.70 2.08
N PHE A 73 10.49 19.00 2.04
CA PHE A 73 9.11 19.50 2.04
C PHE A 73 8.28 18.87 0.92
N VAL A 74 8.79 18.85 -0.32
CA VAL A 74 8.10 18.25 -1.47
C VAL A 74 7.81 16.77 -1.24
N VAL A 75 8.80 15.99 -0.77
CA VAL A 75 8.63 14.55 -0.48
C VAL A 75 7.58 14.34 0.60
N THR A 76 7.62 15.11 1.69
CA THR A 76 6.64 14.99 2.78
C THR A 76 5.23 15.36 2.32
N THR A 77 5.08 16.45 1.55
CA THR A 77 3.78 16.88 1.02
C THR A 77 3.23 15.85 0.05
N LEU A 78 4.03 15.34 -0.89
CA LEU A 78 3.60 14.29 -1.82
C LEU A 78 3.22 13.02 -1.06
N GLY A 79 4.02 12.59 -0.07
CA GLY A 79 3.67 11.43 0.76
C GLY A 79 2.36 11.60 1.52
N SER A 80 2.08 12.81 2.02
CA SER A 80 0.80 13.13 2.66
C SER A 80 -0.36 13.06 1.66
N LEU A 81 -0.21 13.61 0.46
CA LEU A 81 -1.21 13.54 -0.60
C LEU A 81 -1.46 12.11 -1.07
N THR A 82 -0.41 11.31 -1.27
CA THR A 82 -0.50 9.89 -1.63
C THR A 82 -1.28 9.12 -0.55
N SER A 83 -0.97 9.36 0.72
CA SER A 83 -1.61 8.67 1.86
C SER A 83 -3.07 9.10 2.06
N ALA A 84 -3.41 10.35 1.75
CA ALA A 84 -4.76 10.87 1.85
C ALA A 84 -5.64 10.50 0.64
N HIS A 85 -5.06 9.99 -0.44
CA HIS A 85 -5.81 9.64 -1.64
C HIS A 85 -6.68 8.39 -1.40
N PRO A 86 -7.94 8.36 -1.83
CA PRO A 86 -8.87 7.23 -1.62
C PRO A 86 -8.51 5.95 -2.43
N GLY A 87 -7.31 5.87 -3.00
CA GLY A 87 -6.93 4.86 -4.00
C GLY A 87 -7.52 5.10 -5.39
N ASP A 88 -7.04 4.34 -6.37
CA ASP A 88 -7.55 4.35 -7.75
C ASP A 88 -8.54 3.19 -7.94
N SER A 89 -9.63 3.45 -8.68
CA SER A 89 -10.54 2.37 -9.07
C SER A 89 -9.90 1.47 -10.14
N ARG A 90 -10.44 0.25 -10.30
CA ARG A 90 -9.99 -0.70 -11.34
C ARG A 90 -10.04 -0.09 -12.74
N ASP A 91 -11.11 0.63 -13.06
CA ASP A 91 -11.28 1.29 -14.36
C ASP A 91 -10.23 2.38 -14.58
N THR A 92 -9.91 3.13 -13.52
CA THR A 92 -8.88 4.17 -13.52
C THR A 92 -7.50 3.57 -13.80
N MET A 93 -7.20 2.43 -13.17
CA MET A 93 -5.95 1.69 -13.37
C MET A 93 -5.85 1.08 -14.77
N GLN A 94 -6.96 0.58 -15.34
CA GLN A 94 -7.00 0.11 -16.72
C GLN A 94 -6.80 1.24 -17.73
N ALA A 95 -7.44 2.39 -17.52
CA ALA A 95 -7.23 3.58 -18.35
C ALA A 95 -5.77 4.04 -18.30
N LEU A 96 -5.18 4.08 -17.10
CA LEU A 96 -3.77 4.40 -16.89
C LEU A 96 -2.86 3.43 -17.65
N LEU A 97 -3.13 2.13 -17.58
CA LEU A 97 -2.38 1.11 -18.31
C LEU A 97 -2.45 1.31 -19.83
N LYS A 98 -3.64 1.60 -20.36
CA LYS A 98 -3.82 1.84 -21.79
C LYS A 98 -3.04 3.07 -22.26
N GLU A 99 -3.18 4.20 -21.55
CA GLU A 99 -2.42 5.43 -21.84
C GLU A 99 -0.90 5.19 -21.87
N ARG A 100 -0.43 4.29 -21.01
CA ARG A 100 0.98 3.97 -20.82
C ARG A 100 1.53 2.97 -21.82
N TYR A 101 0.73 1.98 -22.20
CA TYR A 101 1.07 1.03 -23.24
C TYR A 101 1.28 1.73 -24.60
N ASP A 102 0.46 2.74 -24.88
CA ASP A 102 0.54 3.51 -26.12
C ASP A 102 1.71 4.53 -26.12
N ALA A 103 2.47 4.64 -25.02
CA ALA A 103 3.59 5.56 -24.87
C ALA A 103 4.96 4.84 -24.97
N PRO A 104 5.86 5.22 -25.91
CA PRO A 104 7.20 4.64 -25.99
C PRO A 104 8.05 4.90 -24.72
N GLY A 105 8.72 3.85 -24.22
CA GLY A 105 9.61 3.87 -23.05
C GLY A 105 9.08 3.17 -21.79
N TRP A 106 8.02 2.36 -21.91
CA TRP A 106 7.24 1.83 -20.79
C TRP A 106 7.60 0.38 -20.36
N GLU A 107 8.46 -0.35 -21.07
CA GLU A 107 8.60 -1.82 -20.87
C GLU A 107 8.96 -2.22 -19.43
N ASN A 108 9.76 -1.39 -18.74
CA ASN A 108 10.22 -1.68 -17.39
C ASN A 108 9.15 -1.38 -16.32
N TRP A 109 8.21 -0.49 -16.61
CA TRP A 109 7.14 -0.06 -15.70
C TRP A 109 5.86 -0.87 -15.84
N THR A 110 5.53 -1.38 -17.04
CA THR A 110 4.47 -2.41 -17.17
C THR A 110 4.75 -3.56 -16.24
N ARG A 111 6.01 -3.97 -16.14
CA ARG A 111 6.48 -5.04 -15.28
C ARG A 111 6.24 -4.74 -13.79
N LEU A 112 6.58 -3.53 -13.32
CA LEU A 112 6.35 -3.13 -11.92
C LEU A 112 4.85 -3.01 -11.59
N LEU A 113 4.03 -2.52 -12.53
CA LEU A 113 2.59 -2.43 -12.32
C LEU A 113 1.90 -3.80 -12.37
N GLN A 114 2.35 -4.70 -13.24
CA GLN A 114 1.93 -6.11 -13.25
C GLN A 114 2.25 -6.78 -11.92
N GLN A 115 3.45 -6.55 -11.36
CA GLN A 115 3.80 -7.03 -10.03
C GLN A 115 2.86 -6.46 -8.95
N ARG A 116 2.51 -5.18 -9.04
CA ARG A 116 1.59 -4.55 -8.07
C ARG A 116 0.16 -5.08 -8.20
N LEU A 117 -0.33 -5.33 -9.41
CA LEU A 117 -1.63 -5.95 -9.65
C LEU A 117 -1.68 -7.40 -9.13
N GLU A 118 -0.58 -8.15 -9.28
CA GLU A 118 -0.49 -9.51 -8.72
C GLU A 118 -0.54 -9.48 -7.18
N LEU A 119 0.12 -8.51 -6.55
CA LEU A 119 0.05 -8.33 -5.10
C LEU A 119 -1.37 -7.98 -4.63
N VAL A 120 -2.09 -7.10 -5.34
CA VAL A 120 -3.50 -6.78 -5.03
C VAL A 120 -4.39 -8.01 -5.22
N ARG A 121 -4.18 -8.78 -6.30
CA ARG A 121 -4.91 -10.04 -6.55
C ARG A 121 -4.70 -11.07 -5.44
N GLN A 122 -3.48 -11.16 -4.92
CA GLN A 122 -3.15 -12.05 -3.79
C GLN A 122 -3.76 -11.58 -2.47
N HIS A 123 -3.94 -10.26 -2.29
CA HIS A 123 -4.60 -9.70 -1.10
C HIS A 123 -6.14 -9.72 -1.18
N ASP A 124 -6.73 -9.80 -2.37
CA ASP A 124 -8.17 -9.99 -2.61
C ASP A 124 -8.60 -11.47 -2.61
N GLU A 125 -7.67 -12.42 -2.59
CA GLU A 125 -8.01 -13.83 -2.36
C GLU A 125 -8.42 -13.99 -0.89
N PRO A 126 -9.69 -14.39 -0.60
CA PRO A 126 -10.09 -14.71 0.75
C PRO A 126 -9.24 -15.90 1.21
N THR A 127 -8.33 -15.64 2.13
CA THR A 127 -7.54 -16.66 2.84
C THR A 127 -8.44 -17.87 3.12
N GLU A 128 -8.02 -19.10 2.78
CA GLU A 128 -8.80 -20.33 3.06
C GLU A 128 -9.26 -20.46 4.52
N LEU A 129 -8.64 -19.71 5.43
CA LEU A 129 -9.07 -19.52 6.83
C LEU A 129 -10.48 -18.92 6.99
N ASP A 130 -10.97 -18.10 6.05
CA ASP A 130 -12.34 -17.56 6.10
C ASP A 130 -13.40 -18.53 5.56
N ARG A 131 -12.99 -19.53 4.75
CA ARG A 131 -13.89 -20.60 4.28
C ARG A 131 -14.14 -21.69 5.33
N LEU A 132 -13.35 -21.72 6.40
CA LEU A 132 -13.49 -22.70 7.50
C LEU A 132 -14.36 -22.19 8.67
N ARG A 133 -14.88 -20.96 8.63
CA ARG A 133 -15.95 -20.53 9.56
C ARG A 133 -17.30 -20.99 9.05
N CYS A 134 -17.57 -22.29 9.17
CA CYS A 134 -18.95 -22.75 9.29
C CYS A 134 -19.59 -22.05 10.50
N PRO A 135 -20.84 -21.55 10.39
CA PRO A 135 -21.56 -21.07 11.56
C PRO A 135 -21.81 -22.26 12.51
N PRO A 136 -21.85 -22.07 13.84
CA PRO A 136 -22.31 -23.12 14.73
C PRO A 136 -23.75 -23.43 14.35
N THR A 137 -23.98 -24.64 13.86
CA THR A 137 -25.31 -25.24 13.69
C THR A 137 -26.01 -25.15 15.03
N VAL A 138 -26.89 -24.17 15.19
CA VAL A 138 -27.84 -24.13 16.30
C VAL A 138 -28.83 -25.26 16.04
N ALA A 139 -28.55 -26.43 16.63
CA ALA A 139 -29.50 -27.52 16.65
C ALA A 139 -30.76 -27.06 17.41
N PRO A 140 -31.96 -27.18 16.83
CA PRO A 140 -33.18 -26.76 17.51
C PRO A 140 -33.48 -27.74 18.66
N TYR A 141 -33.64 -27.20 19.86
CA TYR A 141 -34.24 -27.89 20.99
C TYR A 141 -35.67 -28.36 20.63
N ARG A 142 -35.93 -29.67 20.63
CA ARG A 142 -37.28 -30.20 20.91
C ARG A 142 -37.27 -31.64 21.45
N ARG A 143 -37.63 -31.75 22.75
CA ARG A 143 -38.32 -32.83 23.50
C ARG A 143 -38.85 -34.01 22.64
N ARG A 144 -38.83 -35.29 23.07
CA ARG A 144 -39.42 -35.88 24.30
C ARG A 144 -39.24 -37.43 24.30
N ARG A 145 -39.12 -38.04 25.51
CA ARG A 145 -39.62 -39.37 25.99
C ARG A 145 -39.09 -40.64 25.27
N THR A 146 -38.77 -41.80 25.87
CA THR A 146 -39.22 -42.54 27.07
C THR A 146 -38.24 -43.71 27.36
N ALA A 147 -38.16 -44.16 28.63
CA ALA A 147 -37.47 -45.37 29.18
C ALA A 147 -38.04 -46.72 28.62
N PRO A 148 -37.63 -47.96 29.01
CA PRO A 148 -36.84 -48.47 30.16
C PRO A 148 -35.69 -49.43 29.71
N ASP A 149 -34.86 -50.13 30.49
CA ASP A 149 -35.11 -51.01 31.64
C ASP A 149 -33.77 -51.60 32.16
N SER A 150 -33.73 -52.03 33.44
CA SER A 150 -32.83 -53.07 34.01
C SER A 150 -31.32 -52.75 34.10
N LEU A 151 -30.57 -52.83 35.21
CA LEU A 151 -30.52 -53.76 36.36
C LEU A 151 -29.35 -53.22 37.23
N LEU A 152 -29.46 -52.93 38.53
CA LEU A 152 -29.24 -53.82 39.69
C LEU A 152 -29.35 -52.93 40.96
N ILE A 153 -30.25 -53.22 41.92
CA ILE A 153 -30.02 -53.96 43.19
C ILE A 153 -29.07 -53.18 44.14
N VAL A 154 -29.35 -52.85 45.41
CA VAL A 154 -30.38 -53.25 46.39
C VAL A 154 -30.44 -52.24 47.56
N GLN A 155 -31.59 -52.29 48.25
CA GLN A 155 -32.05 -51.81 49.57
C GLN A 155 -30.96 -51.56 50.64
N SER A 156 -31.11 -50.71 51.65
CA SER A 156 -32.15 -50.67 52.70
C SER A 156 -31.95 -49.37 53.52
N GLU A 157 -33.00 -48.61 53.90
CA GLU A 157 -33.56 -48.52 55.28
C GLU A 157 -32.53 -47.96 56.31
N THR A 158 -32.77 -46.96 57.15
CA THR A 158 -33.98 -46.46 57.83
C THR A 158 -33.65 -45.13 58.56
N GLU A 159 -34.69 -44.32 58.80
CA GLU A 159 -34.95 -43.54 60.05
C GLU A 159 -33.98 -42.40 60.46
N SER A 160 -34.42 -41.14 60.39
CA SER A 160 -35.16 -40.41 61.45
C SER A 160 -34.27 -39.90 62.58
N SER A 161 -34.15 -38.57 62.70
CA SER A 161 -34.53 -37.80 63.90
C SER A 161 -33.70 -36.50 64.03
N THR A 162 -34.43 -35.39 64.11
CA THR A 162 -34.19 -34.19 64.97
C THR A 162 -33.44 -34.54 66.27
N ASP A 163 -32.52 -33.77 66.84
CA ASP A 163 -32.28 -32.31 66.91
C ASP A 163 -30.77 -31.99 66.85
#